data_AF-A0A937VW53-F1
#
_entry.id   AF-A0A937VW53-F1
#
_cell.length_a   1.000
_cell.length_b   1.000
_cell.length_c   1.000
_cell.angle_alpha   90.00
_cell.angle_beta   90.00
_cell.angle_gamma   90.00
#
_symmetry.space_group_name_H-M   'P 1'
#
loop_
_entity.id
_entity.type
_entity.pdbx_description
1 polymer ?
#
loop_
_entity_poly.entity_id
_entity_poly.type
_entity_poly.pdbx_seq_one_letter_code
_entity_poly.pdbx_strand_id
1 'polypeptide(L)'
;MAEINWLDVLGWKGEELEDLRFVGYSYLKQGLYDTAITFFEALVTLVPDSAYDVQTLGALYLQKGNNLMALNYIEKALKIDPNHAPTLLNKTKALLSLGYKKQGLSQAKNLETSEDRTVANQAAALFQAYS
;
A
#
# COMPACT_ATOMS: atom_id res chain seq x y z
N MET A 1 -6.21 -2.95 27.34
CA MET A 1 -5.74 -4.33 27.06
C MET A 1 -4.32 -4.18 26.54
N ALA A 2 -3.35 -4.91 27.09
CA ALA A 2 -2.01 -4.90 26.53
C ALA A 2 -2.07 -5.58 25.14
N GLU A 3 -1.52 -4.94 24.12
CA GLU A 3 -1.37 -5.58 22.81
C GLU A 3 -0.40 -6.76 22.94
N ILE A 4 -0.78 -7.90 22.36
CA ILE A 4 0.07 -9.10 22.35
C ILE A 4 1.25 -8.83 21.41
N ASN A 5 2.48 -8.92 21.93
CA ASN A 5 3.66 -8.96 21.08
C ASN A 5 3.81 -10.37 20.48
N TRP A 6 3.28 -10.56 19.27
CA TRP A 6 3.31 -11.85 18.59
C TRP A 6 4.73 -12.32 18.25
N LEU A 7 5.70 -11.42 18.08
CA LEU A 7 7.09 -11.80 17.82
C LEU A 7 7.69 -12.52 19.04
N ASP A 8 7.42 -12.03 20.24
CA ASP A 8 7.89 -12.68 21.49
C ASP A 8 7.23 -14.04 21.69
N VAL A 9 5.93 -14.15 21.39
CA VAL A 9 5.17 -15.40 21.52
C VAL A 9 5.67 -16.47 20.55
N LEU A 10 5.99 -16.08 19.31
CA LEU A 10 6.46 -16.99 18.28
C LEU A 10 7.98 -17.25 18.37
N GLY A 11 8.71 -16.44 19.14
CA GLY A 11 10.18 -16.45 19.17
C GLY A 11 10.80 -15.99 17.84
N TRP A 12 10.04 -15.25 17.03
CA TRP A 12 10.44 -14.80 15.70
C TRP A 12 11.29 -13.55 15.77
N LYS A 13 12.21 -13.42 14.81
CA LYS A 13 13.14 -12.31 14.65
C LYS A 13 12.95 -11.66 13.28
N GLY A 14 13.91 -10.83 12.88
CA GLY A 14 13.90 -10.15 11.59
C GLY A 14 13.93 -11.12 10.40
N GLU A 15 14.66 -12.23 10.50
CA GLU A 15 14.83 -13.21 9.42
C GLU A 15 13.49 -13.84 9.02
N GLU A 16 12.69 -14.30 9.98
CA GLU A 16 11.39 -14.91 9.69
C GLU A 16 10.41 -13.92 9.04
N LEU A 17 10.50 -12.63 9.40
CA LEU A 17 9.71 -11.57 8.77
C LEU A 17 10.17 -11.28 7.34
N GLU A 18 11.48 -11.33 7.08
CA GLU A 18 12.04 -11.19 5.73
C GLU A 18 11.65 -12.36 4.83
N ASP A 19 11.70 -13.59 5.34
CA ASP A 19 11.22 -14.77 4.62
C ASP A 19 9.72 -14.66 4.29
N LEU A 20 8.91 -14.21 5.25
CA LEU A 20 7.48 -14.01 5.05
C LEU A 20 7.20 -12.93 3.98
N ARG A 21 7.98 -11.83 3.97
CA ARG A 21 7.94 -10.81 2.91
C ARG A 21 8.34 -11.40 1.56
N PHE A 22 9.43 -12.16 1.52
CA PHE A 22 9.93 -12.76 0.28
C PHE A 22 8.89 -13.67 -0.36
N VAL A 23 8.26 -14.54 0.44
CA VAL A 23 7.17 -15.42 -0.03
C VAL A 23 5.96 -14.61 -0.49
N GLY A 24 5.53 -13.61 0.29
CA GLY A 24 4.43 -12.72 -0.10
C GLY A 24 4.69 -12.00 -1.44
N TYR A 25 5.90 -11.49 -1.64
CA TYR A 25 6.31 -10.88 -2.91
C TYR A 25 6.38 -11.87 -4.06
N SER A 26 6.83 -13.11 -3.82
CA SER A 26 6.85 -14.15 -4.83
C SER A 26 5.45 -14.43 -5.36
N TYR A 27 4.45 -14.53 -4.48
CA TYR A 27 3.04 -14.69 -4.90
C TYR A 27 2.51 -13.45 -5.63
N LEU A 28 2.85 -12.25 -5.17
CA LEU A 28 2.51 -10.99 -5.86
C LEU A 28 3.04 -10.99 -7.30
N LYS A 29 4.31 -11.38 -7.51
CA LYS A 29 4.94 -11.43 -8.84
C LYS A 29 4.30 -12.46 -9.77
N GLN A 30 3.73 -13.52 -9.20
CA GLN A 30 2.98 -14.54 -9.94
C GLN A 30 1.52 -14.12 -10.22
N GLY A 31 1.08 -12.95 -9.75
CA GLY A 31 -0.31 -12.49 -9.87
C GLY A 31 -1.28 -13.20 -8.92
N LEU A 32 -0.78 -13.99 -7.98
CA LEU A 32 -1.57 -14.70 -6.96
C LEU A 32 -1.86 -13.75 -5.79
N TYR A 33 -2.68 -12.74 -6.07
CA TYR A 33 -2.91 -11.61 -5.16
C TYR A 33 -3.58 -12.02 -3.84
N ASP A 34 -4.54 -12.94 -3.84
CA ASP A 34 -5.22 -13.37 -2.61
C ASP A 34 -4.24 -14.04 -1.65
N THR A 35 -3.38 -14.92 -2.18
CA THR A 35 -2.32 -15.55 -1.40
C THR A 35 -1.32 -14.51 -0.87
N ALA A 36 -0.87 -13.58 -1.73
CA ALA A 36 0.02 -12.51 -1.30
C ALA A 36 -0.59 -11.67 -0.16
N ILE A 37 -1.89 -11.34 -0.25
CA ILE A 37 -2.61 -10.60 0.80
C ILE A 37 -2.51 -11.32 2.14
N THR A 38 -2.72 -12.65 2.19
CA THR A 38 -2.59 -13.40 3.45
C THR A 38 -1.22 -13.23 4.11
N PHE A 39 -0.14 -13.24 3.33
CA PHE A 39 1.22 -13.01 3.85
C PHE A 39 1.39 -11.59 4.39
N PHE A 40 0.91 -10.58 3.66
CA PHE A 40 1.02 -9.19 4.09
C PHE A 40 0.09 -8.84 5.25
N GLU A 41 -1.07 -9.49 5.39
CA GLU A 41 -1.93 -9.37 6.58
C GLU A 41 -1.25 -9.92 7.83
N ALA A 42 -0.55 -11.06 7.71
CA ALA A 42 0.26 -11.59 8.79
C ALA A 42 1.40 -10.61 9.16
N LEU A 43 2.12 -10.08 8.17
CA LEU A 43 3.19 -9.09 8.41
C LEU A 43 2.69 -7.84 9.11
N VAL A 44 1.55 -7.29 8.68
CA VAL A 44 0.94 -6.09 9.31
C VAL A 44 0.41 -6.40 10.71
N THR A 45 0.03 -7.65 10.99
CA THR A 45 -0.36 -8.08 12.35
C THR A 45 0.85 -8.21 13.27
N LEU A 46 1.97 -8.72 12.74
CA LEU A 46 3.22 -8.91 13.49
C LEU A 46 3.96 -7.58 13.72
N VAL A 47 3.95 -6.70 12.72
CA VAL A 47 4.64 -5.40 12.74
C VAL A 47 3.71 -4.31 12.17
N PRO A 48 2.78 -3.78 12.99
CA PRO A 48 1.77 -2.81 12.52
C PRO A 48 2.35 -1.47 12.05
N ASP A 49 3.54 -1.11 12.53
CA ASP A 49 4.22 0.15 12.21
C ASP A 49 5.18 0.05 11.01
N SER A 50 5.19 -1.09 10.32
CA SER A 50 5.98 -1.25 9.09
C SER A 50 5.30 -0.52 7.93
N ALA A 51 5.75 0.70 7.64
CA ALA A 51 5.26 1.48 6.50
C ALA A 51 5.29 0.68 5.20
N TYR A 52 6.34 -0.13 5.01
CA TYR A 52 6.55 -1.00 3.86
C TYR A 52 5.50 -2.11 3.73
N ASP A 53 5.22 -2.85 4.80
CA ASP A 53 4.27 -3.96 4.73
C ASP A 53 2.83 -3.44 4.62
N VAL A 54 2.53 -2.37 5.36
CA VAL A 54 1.21 -1.71 5.34
C VAL A 54 0.92 -1.11 3.96
N GLN A 55 1.88 -0.45 3.32
CA GLN A 55 1.68 0.08 1.97
C GLN A 55 1.49 -1.02 0.93
N THR A 56 2.24 -2.13 1.04
CA THR A 56 2.14 -3.23 0.09
C THR A 56 0.81 -3.95 0.22
N LEU A 57 0.30 -4.13 1.44
CA LEU A 57 -1.06 -4.63 1.65
C LEU A 57 -2.12 -3.71 1.01
N GLY A 58 -1.99 -2.39 1.20
CA GLY A 58 -2.86 -1.42 0.55
C GLY A 58 -2.80 -1.47 -0.98
N ALA A 59 -1.61 -1.64 -1.55
CA ALA A 59 -1.41 -1.80 -2.98
C ALA A 59 -2.02 -3.10 -3.52
N LEU A 60 -1.90 -4.21 -2.79
CA LEU A 60 -2.50 -5.50 -3.15
C LEU A 60 -4.03 -5.42 -3.17
N TYR A 61 -4.64 -4.79 -2.16
CA TYR A 61 -6.08 -4.56 -2.14
C TYR A 61 -6.54 -3.69 -3.31
N LEU A 62 -5.74 -2.70 -3.71
CA LEU A 62 -6.00 -1.88 -4.89
C LEU A 62 -5.98 -2.73 -6.17
N GLN A 63 -5.00 -3.62 -6.32
CA GLN A 63 -4.92 -4.54 -7.48
C GLN A 63 -6.12 -5.49 -7.55
N LYS A 64 -6.65 -5.91 -6.39
CA LYS A 64 -7.89 -6.70 -6.30
C LYS A 64 -9.16 -5.89 -6.59
N GLY A 65 -9.08 -4.57 -6.76
CA GLY A 65 -10.22 -3.68 -6.92
C GLY A 65 -10.97 -3.40 -5.62
N ASN A 66 -10.47 -3.84 -4.46
CA ASN A 66 -11.04 -3.53 -3.16
C ASN A 66 -10.54 -2.16 -2.68
N ASN A 67 -11.05 -1.11 -3.34
CA ASN A 67 -10.54 0.25 -3.18
C ASN A 67 -10.77 0.83 -1.78
N LEU A 68 -11.81 0.38 -1.06
CA LEU A 68 -12.08 0.81 0.32
C LEU A 68 -11.01 0.27 1.29
N MET A 69 -10.72 -1.03 1.21
CA MET A 69 -9.65 -1.62 2.03
C MET A 69 -8.29 -1.07 1.65
N ALA A 70 -8.03 -0.89 0.35
CA ALA A 70 -6.83 -0.25 -0.14
C ALA A 70 -6.63 1.14 0.50
N LEU A 71 -7.65 2.00 0.45
CA LEU A 71 -7.58 3.35 1.01
C LEU A 71 -7.29 3.33 2.52
N ASN A 72 -7.93 2.44 3.28
CA ASN A 72 -7.69 2.31 4.72
C ASN A 72 -6.22 1.97 5.04
N TYR A 73 -5.63 0.97 4.37
CA TYR A 73 -4.22 0.62 4.60
C TYR A 73 -3.25 1.67 4.04
N ILE A 74 -3.56 2.26 2.89
CA ILE A 74 -2.78 3.37 2.33
C ILE A 74 -2.73 4.56 3.29
N GLU A 75 -3.85 4.91 3.92
CA GLU A 75 -3.88 5.99 4.90
C GLU A 75 -3.11 5.67 6.17
N LYS A 76 -3.09 4.39 6.61
CA LYS A 76 -2.20 3.95 7.69
C LYS A 76 -0.74 4.09 7.30
N ALA A 77 -0.35 3.65 6.10
CA ALA A 77 1.02 3.80 5.61
C ALA A 77 1.46 5.26 5.53
N LEU A 78 0.59 6.15 5.04
CA LEU A 78 0.87 7.60 4.95
C LEU A 78 0.89 8.31 6.30
N LYS A 79 0.37 7.70 7.38
CA LYS A 79 0.60 8.23 8.74
C LYS A 79 2.04 7.98 9.19
N ILE A 80 2.67 6.90 8.71
CA ILE A 80 4.03 6.52 9.06
C ILE A 80 5.04 7.24 8.15
N ASP A 81 4.79 7.25 6.83
CA ASP A 81 5.55 8.01 5.83
C ASP A 81 4.62 8.89 4.97
N PRO A 82 4.38 10.14 5.39
CA PRO A 82 3.43 11.04 4.72
C PRO A 82 3.80 11.43 3.29
N ASN A 83 5.09 11.36 2.93
CA ASN A 83 5.61 11.89 1.67
C ASN A 83 5.98 10.77 0.69
N HIS A 84 5.67 9.50 0.99
CA HIS A 84 5.97 8.40 0.11
C HIS A 84 5.19 8.49 -1.21
N ALA A 85 5.86 8.92 -2.27
CA ALA A 85 5.23 9.23 -3.56
C ALA A 85 4.46 8.04 -4.18
N PRO A 86 4.99 6.79 -4.17
CA PRO A 86 4.22 5.62 -4.63
C PRO A 86 2.93 5.38 -3.83
N THR A 87 2.94 5.58 -2.51
CA THR A 87 1.74 5.41 -1.67
C THR A 87 0.73 6.52 -1.93
N LEU A 88 1.17 7.77 -2.10
CA LEU A 88 0.31 8.89 -2.51
C LEU A 88 -0.34 8.62 -3.88
N LEU A 89 0.41 8.05 -4.83
CA LEU A 89 -0.14 7.65 -6.12
C LEU A 89 -1.19 6.55 -5.99
N ASN A 90 -0.97 5.55 -5.15
CA ASN A 90 -1.96 4.50 -4.87
C ASN A 90 -3.21 5.09 -4.19
N LYS A 91 -3.06 6.09 -3.30
CA LYS A 91 -4.19 6.84 -2.73
C LYS A 91 -5.00 7.54 -3.83
N THR A 92 -4.33 8.23 -4.74
CA THR A 92 -4.95 8.87 -5.90
C THR A 92 -5.79 7.87 -6.72
N LYS A 93 -5.22 6.71 -7.04
CA LYS A 93 -5.92 5.63 -7.77
C LYS A 93 -7.15 5.12 -7.01
N ALA A 94 -7.02 4.90 -5.71
CA ALA A 94 -8.13 4.47 -4.85
C ALA A 94 -9.26 5.51 -4.83
N LEU A 95 -8.92 6.80 -4.62
CA LEU A 95 -9.90 7.90 -4.57
C LEU A 95 -10.67 8.04 -5.89
N LEU A 96 -9.98 7.99 -7.03
CA LEU A 96 -10.62 8.04 -8.35
C LEU A 96 -11.56 6.85 -8.56
N SER A 97 -11.12 5.65 -8.20
CA SER A 97 -11.92 4.43 -8.34
C SER A 97 -13.14 4.38 -7.41
N LEU A 98 -13.10 5.08 -6.28
CA LEU A 98 -14.22 5.26 -5.35
C LEU A 98 -15.16 6.41 -5.73
N GLY A 99 -14.87 7.13 -6.81
CA GLY A 99 -15.68 8.27 -7.26
C GLY A 99 -15.38 9.60 -6.55
N TYR A 100 -14.35 9.65 -5.70
CA TYR A 100 -13.86 10.90 -5.07
C TYR A 100 -13.02 11.73 -6.06
N LYS A 101 -13.58 11.99 -7.25
CA LYS A 101 -12.93 12.57 -8.43
C LYS A 101 -12.17 13.87 -8.09
N LYS A 102 -12.79 14.80 -7.35
CA LYS A 102 -12.19 16.08 -7.00
C LYS A 102 -10.90 15.92 -6.18
N GLN A 103 -10.91 15.04 -5.18
CA GLN A 103 -9.75 14.80 -4.32
C GLN A 103 -8.65 14.07 -5.11
N GLY A 104 -9.02 13.04 -5.86
CA GLY A 104 -8.09 12.29 -6.71
C GLY A 104 -7.40 13.18 -7.74
N LEU A 105 -8.13 14.02 -8.48
CA LEU A 105 -7.54 14.94 -9.46
C LEU A 105 -6.63 15.99 -8.82
N SER A 106 -7.04 16.55 -7.68
CA SER A 106 -6.18 17.49 -6.95
C SER A 106 -4.86 16.85 -6.53
N GLN A 107 -4.92 15.60 -6.05
CA GLN A 107 -3.72 14.86 -5.64
C GLN A 107 -2.87 14.44 -6.83
N ALA A 108 -3.49 13.99 -7.93
CA ALA A 108 -2.80 13.68 -9.18
C ALA A 108 -2.01 14.89 -9.69
N LYS A 109 -2.62 16.08 -9.68
CA LYS A 109 -1.95 17.32 -10.13
C LYS A 109 -0.72 17.65 -9.30
N ASN A 110 -0.79 17.49 -7.99
CA ASN A 110 0.35 17.70 -7.10
C ASN A 110 1.48 16.69 -7.32
N LEU A 111 1.15 15.47 -7.72
CA LEU A 111 2.14 14.41 -7.97
C LEU A 111 2.85 14.54 -9.33
N GLU A 112 2.34 15.35 -10.27
CA GLU A 112 3.05 15.64 -11.53
C GLU A 112 4.44 16.28 -11.30
N THR A 113 4.63 16.95 -10.16
CA THR A 113 5.91 17.56 -9.77
C THR A 113 6.76 16.65 -8.86
N SER A 114 6.40 15.38 -8.72
CA SER A 114 7.18 14.41 -7.92
C SER A 114 8.57 14.20 -8.51
N GLU A 115 9.58 14.04 -7.66
CA GLU A 115 10.95 13.70 -8.08
C GLU A 115 11.02 12.30 -8.71
N ASP A 116 10.13 11.38 -8.32
CA ASP A 116 9.98 10.09 -8.97
C ASP A 116 9.26 10.25 -10.30
N ARG A 117 10.05 10.19 -11.39
CA ARG A 117 9.55 10.30 -12.77
C ARG A 117 8.45 9.28 -13.10
N THR A 118 8.51 8.09 -12.52
CA THR A 118 7.49 7.05 -12.75
C THR A 118 6.16 7.47 -12.13
N VAL A 119 6.22 8.01 -10.90
CA VAL A 119 5.05 8.54 -10.20
C VAL A 119 4.49 9.76 -10.93
N ALA A 120 5.34 10.71 -11.31
CA ALA A 120 4.94 11.91 -12.04
C ALA A 120 4.22 11.59 -13.35
N ASN A 121 4.77 10.65 -14.14
CA ASN A 121 4.16 10.22 -15.40
C ASN A 121 2.81 9.54 -15.20
N GLN A 122 2.69 8.64 -14.21
CA GLN A 122 1.41 8.00 -13.90
C GLN A 122 0.38 8.99 -13.37
N ALA A 123 0.80 9.95 -12.56
CA ALA A 123 -0.06 11.01 -12.03
C ALA A 123 -0.61 11.90 -13.15
N ALA A 124 0.24 12.33 -14.09
CA ALA A 124 -0.18 13.09 -15.27
C ALA A 124 -1.19 12.31 -16.12
N ALA A 125 -0.94 11.01 -16.36
CA ALA A 125 -1.85 10.15 -17.10
C ALA A 125 -3.22 10.02 -16.40
N LEU A 126 -3.23 9.84 -15.07
CA LEU A 126 -4.47 9.81 -14.28
C LEU A 126 -5.20 11.15 -14.34
N PHE A 127 -4.49 12.27 -14.24
CA PHE A 127 -5.09 13.60 -14.32
C PHE A 127 -5.77 13.82 -15.67
N GLN A 128 -5.10 13.49 -16.78
CA GLN A 128 -5.68 13.64 -18.13
C GLN A 128 -6.84 12.67 -18.39
N ALA A 129 -6.74 11.43 -17.93
CA ALA A 129 -7.79 10.43 -18.16
C ALA A 129 -9.09 10.74 -17.39
N TYR A 130 -8.98 11.43 -16.26
CA TYR A 130 -10.10 11.76 -15.41
C TYR A 130 -10.50 13.24 -15.45
N SER A 131 -9.77 14.16 -16.08
CA SER A 131 -10.19 15.56 -16.21
C SER A 131 -11.47 15.65 -17.05
#